data_AF-A0A0M8KAR9-F1
#
_entry.id   AF-A0A0M8KAR9-F1
#
_cell.length_a   1.000
_cell.length_b   1.000
_cell.length_c   1.000
_cell.angle_alpha   90.00
_cell.angle_beta   90.00
_cell.angle_gamma   90.00
#
_symmetry.space_group_name_H-M   'P 1'
#
loop_
_entity.id
_entity.type
_entity.pdbx_description
1 polymer ?
#
loop_
_entity_poly.entity_id
_entity_poly.type
_entity_poly.pdbx_seq_one_letter_code
_entity_poly.pdbx_strand_id
1 'polypeptide(L)'
;MKHLLDGMDGALARIRQRPSRLGRYADSVADFVVNAALFAAVAYRRGNRPRDWLAAAAGLVSMLLQCSLYNYYYVLYRHTLPGERTSLPDERHARPYPWDPPRATRLFQRAYLLIYGWQDRLVARLDRLATGRTFTLPPRRFMTALSALGLGSQLALFALLAWRRRVARAPFVFGVVLNAYALLLLAWRRRLLHQATHSEEIRS
;
A
#
# COMPACT_ATOMS: atom_id res chain seq x y z
N MET A 1 -9.43 15.12 19.15
CA MET A 1 -10.65 14.30 19.29
C MET A 1 -11.25 13.91 17.93
N LYS A 2 -10.46 13.33 17.01
CA LYS A 2 -10.92 12.84 15.69
C LYS A 2 -10.30 11.48 15.35
N HIS A 3 -9.03 11.27 15.71
CA HIS A 3 -8.33 9.99 15.54
C HIS A 3 -8.83 8.85 16.45
N LEU A 4 -9.51 9.15 17.57
CA LEU A 4 -10.08 8.11 18.44
C LEU A 4 -11.34 7.47 17.83
N LEU A 5 -12.12 8.22 17.04
CA LEU A 5 -13.36 7.75 16.42
C LEU A 5 -13.11 6.93 15.15
N ASP A 6 -12.12 7.33 14.34
CA ASP A 6 -11.77 6.62 13.10
C ASP A 6 -11.26 5.19 13.38
N GLY A 7 -10.45 5.03 14.43
CA GLY A 7 -10.00 3.71 14.90
C GLY A 7 -11.12 2.86 15.51
N MET A 8 -12.14 3.50 16.10
CA MET A 8 -13.30 2.81 16.67
C MET A 8 -14.27 2.34 15.58
N ASP A 9 -14.47 3.06 14.48
CA ASP A 9 -15.34 2.59 13.38
C ASP A 9 -14.77 1.35 12.68
N GLY A 10 -13.46 1.29 12.47
CA GLY A 10 -12.78 0.12 11.92
C GLY A 10 -12.80 -1.11 12.84
N ALA A 11 -12.84 -0.92 14.17
CA ALA A 11 -12.96 -1.98 15.16
C ALA A 11 -14.44 -2.39 15.41
N LEU A 12 -15.37 -1.43 15.41
CA LEU A 12 -16.80 -1.63 15.61
C LEU A 12 -17.46 -2.32 14.39
N ALA A 13 -17.00 -2.04 13.16
CA ALA A 13 -17.39 -2.79 11.97
C ALA A 13 -16.93 -4.27 12.02
N ARG A 14 -15.73 -4.51 12.57
CA ARG A 14 -15.22 -5.87 12.83
C ARG A 14 -15.99 -6.60 13.92
N ILE A 15 -16.40 -5.90 14.98
CA ILE A 15 -17.24 -6.44 16.07
C ILE A 15 -18.67 -6.74 15.57
N ARG A 16 -19.18 -6.02 14.57
CA ARG A 16 -20.53 -6.22 14.00
C ARG A 16 -20.63 -7.26 12.88
N GLN A 17 -19.55 -7.95 12.49
CA GLN A 17 -19.52 -8.89 11.35
C GLN A 17 -20.13 -8.31 10.05
N ARG A 18 -20.09 -6.99 9.88
CA ARG A 18 -20.62 -6.30 8.70
C ARG A 18 -19.48 -5.59 7.98
N PRO A 19 -18.78 -6.25 7.05
CA PRO A 19 -17.77 -5.59 6.24
C PRO A 19 -18.42 -4.45 5.45
N SER A 20 -17.75 -3.30 5.37
CA SER A 20 -18.21 -2.16 4.56
C SER A 20 -17.13 -1.80 3.53
N ARG A 21 -17.52 -1.76 2.25
CA ARG A 21 -16.65 -1.28 1.17
C ARG A 21 -16.57 0.24 1.18
N LEU A 22 -17.65 0.91 1.55
CA LEU A 22 -17.63 2.36 1.74
C LEU A 22 -16.59 2.74 2.78
N GLY A 23 -16.65 2.12 3.97
CA GLY A 23 -15.70 2.39 5.04
C GLY A 23 -14.25 2.15 4.60
N ARG A 24 -13.99 1.05 3.90
CA ARG A 24 -12.65 0.75 3.37
C ARG A 24 -12.15 1.79 2.35
N TYR A 25 -12.98 2.18 1.38
CA TYR A 25 -12.56 3.19 0.41
C TYR A 25 -12.41 4.57 1.05
N ALA A 26 -13.24 4.91 2.02
CA ALA A 26 -13.12 6.16 2.78
C ALA A 26 -11.82 6.20 3.59
N ASP A 27 -11.47 5.12 4.29
CA ASP A 27 -10.22 4.94 5.02
C ASP A 27 -9.00 5.16 4.10
N SER A 28 -8.97 4.48 2.95
CA SER A 28 -7.87 4.65 1.98
C SER A 28 -7.78 6.07 1.39
N VAL A 29 -8.91 6.75 1.17
CA VAL A 29 -8.92 8.15 0.71
C VAL A 29 -8.45 9.09 1.82
N ALA A 30 -8.85 8.85 3.06
CA ALA A 30 -8.39 9.61 4.22
C ALA A 30 -6.87 9.45 4.41
N ASP A 31 -6.35 8.23 4.31
CA ASP A 31 -4.92 7.94 4.33
C ASP A 31 -4.17 8.71 3.25
N PHE A 32 -4.69 8.74 2.01
CA PHE A 32 -4.10 9.53 0.94
C PHE A 32 -4.03 11.02 1.31
N VAL A 33 -5.12 11.59 1.83
CA VAL A 33 -5.19 13.01 2.23
C VAL A 33 -4.18 13.32 3.33
N VAL A 34 -4.07 12.46 4.35
CA VAL A 34 -3.10 12.62 5.44
C VAL A 34 -1.67 12.60 4.90
N ASN A 35 -1.33 11.64 4.04
CA ASN A 35 0.01 11.54 3.46
C ASN A 35 0.33 12.72 2.53
N ALA A 36 -0.64 13.17 1.73
CA ALA A 36 -0.49 14.36 0.90
C ALA A 36 -0.23 15.62 1.75
N ALA A 37 -0.96 15.79 2.85
CA ALA A 37 -0.75 16.89 3.78
C ALA A 37 0.64 16.83 4.45
N LEU A 38 1.11 15.64 4.84
CA LEU A 38 2.45 15.45 5.41
C LEU A 38 3.54 15.89 4.42
N PHE A 39 3.47 15.43 3.16
CA PHE A 39 4.45 15.80 2.14
C PHE A 39 4.35 17.29 1.75
N ALA A 40 3.15 17.87 1.69
CA ALA A 40 2.97 19.31 1.49
C ALA A 40 3.63 20.13 2.63
N ALA A 41 3.44 19.72 3.88
CA ALA A 41 4.10 20.35 5.03
C ALA A 41 5.64 20.24 4.93
N VAL A 42 6.16 19.12 4.42
CA VAL A 42 7.60 18.97 4.14
C VAL A 42 8.08 19.96 3.07
N ALA A 43 7.35 20.10 1.96
CA ALA A 43 7.67 21.04 0.90
C ALA A 43 7.74 22.48 1.41
N TYR A 44 6.72 22.88 2.20
CA TYR A 44 6.66 24.18 2.85
C TYR A 44 7.88 24.40 3.75
N ARG A 45 8.23 23.42 4.61
CA ARG A 45 9.40 23.48 5.50
C ARG A 45 10.75 23.52 4.80
N ARG A 46 10.86 23.02 3.56
CA ARG A 46 12.13 22.99 2.80
C ARG A 46 12.46 24.32 2.13
N GLY A 47 11.51 25.26 2.11
CA GLY A 47 11.70 26.58 1.51
C GLY A 47 10.59 26.98 0.55
N ASN A 48 9.55 26.17 0.40
CA ASN A 48 8.35 26.49 -0.39
C ASN A 48 8.63 26.85 -1.86
N ARG A 49 9.73 26.35 -2.44
CA ARG A 49 10.07 26.59 -3.85
C ARG A 49 9.47 25.49 -4.74
N PRO A 50 9.28 25.73 -6.05
CA PRO A 50 8.75 24.72 -6.97
C PRO A 50 9.49 23.37 -6.91
N ARG A 51 10.82 23.40 -6.75
CA ARG A 51 11.66 22.20 -6.58
C ARG A 51 11.34 21.40 -5.31
N ASP A 52 10.92 22.06 -4.24
CA ASP A 52 10.60 21.41 -2.96
C ASP A 52 9.25 20.70 -3.03
N TRP A 53 8.28 21.34 -3.70
CA TRP A 53 6.98 20.74 -4.04
C TRP A 53 7.13 19.55 -4.98
N LEU A 54 7.96 19.67 -6.02
CA LEU A 54 8.23 18.56 -6.93
C LEU A 54 8.86 17.36 -6.20
N ALA A 55 9.85 17.62 -5.34
CA ALA A 55 10.46 16.56 -4.55
C ALA A 55 9.45 15.92 -3.58
N ALA A 56 8.60 16.71 -2.92
CA ALA A 56 7.57 16.20 -2.04
C ALA A 56 6.53 15.35 -2.79
N ALA A 57 6.09 15.79 -3.98
CA ALA A 57 5.20 15.03 -4.85
C ALA A 57 5.83 13.69 -5.28
N ALA A 58 7.10 13.70 -5.68
CA ALA A 58 7.83 12.46 -6.01
C ALA A 58 7.95 11.51 -4.80
N GLY A 59 8.17 12.06 -3.60
CA GLY A 59 8.19 11.29 -2.36
C GLY A 59 6.83 10.66 -2.04
N LEU A 60 5.74 11.43 -2.19
CA LEU A 60 4.37 10.95 -2.02
C LEU A 60 4.05 9.83 -3.00
N VAL A 61 4.32 10.01 -4.30
CA VAL A 61 4.09 8.98 -5.32
C VAL A 61 4.89 7.71 -5.00
N SER A 62 6.14 7.85 -4.57
CA SER A 62 6.98 6.72 -4.15
C SER A 62 6.38 5.98 -2.95
N MET A 63 5.92 6.70 -1.94
CA MET A 63 5.27 6.14 -0.76
C MET A 63 3.99 5.36 -1.13
N LEU A 64 3.16 5.93 -2.00
CA LEU A 64 1.92 5.29 -2.48
C LEU A 64 2.23 4.01 -3.28
N LEU A 65 3.23 4.03 -4.16
CA LEU A 65 3.67 2.85 -4.92
C LEU A 65 4.20 1.74 -4.00
N GLN A 66 4.98 2.10 -2.97
CA GLN A 66 5.48 1.17 -1.95
C GLN A 66 4.34 0.55 -1.13
N CYS A 67 3.36 1.37 -0.73
CA CYS A 67 2.14 0.89 -0.07
C CYS A 67 1.35 -0.07 -0.96
N SER A 68 1.21 0.25 -2.26
CA SER A 68 0.52 -0.60 -3.24
C SER A 68 1.26 -1.93 -3.42
N LEU A 69 2.60 -1.91 -3.40
CA LEU A 69 3.43 -3.13 -3.42
C LEU A 69 3.18 -4.01 -2.21
N TYR A 70 3.17 -3.42 -1.01
CA TYR A 70 2.81 -4.14 0.22
C TYR A 70 1.40 -4.73 0.14
N ASN A 71 0.41 -3.91 -0.24
CA ASN A 71 -0.99 -4.29 -0.29
C ASN A 71 -1.24 -5.44 -1.28
N TYR A 72 -0.59 -5.43 -2.44
CA TYR A 72 -0.70 -6.51 -3.43
C TYR A 72 -0.32 -7.88 -2.86
N TYR A 73 0.86 -8.02 -2.25
CA TYR A 73 1.27 -9.31 -1.66
C TYR A 73 0.48 -9.64 -0.40
N TYR A 74 0.04 -8.62 0.35
CA TYR A 74 -0.82 -8.83 1.50
C TYR A 74 -2.18 -9.43 1.11
N VAL A 75 -2.79 -8.93 0.04
CA VAL A 75 -4.02 -9.48 -0.54
C VAL A 75 -3.77 -10.92 -1.01
N LEU A 76 -2.68 -11.19 -1.73
CA LEU A 76 -2.32 -12.54 -2.16
C LEU A 76 -2.21 -13.53 -0.99
N TYR A 77 -1.57 -13.12 0.11
CA TYR A 77 -1.44 -13.94 1.31
C TYR A 77 -2.80 -14.16 1.99
N ARG A 78 -3.64 -13.12 2.09
CA ARG A 78 -4.97 -13.23 2.71
C ARG A 78 -5.93 -14.14 1.94
N HIS A 79 -5.83 -14.19 0.61
CA HIS A 79 -6.67 -15.10 -0.20
C HIS A 79 -6.38 -16.59 0.03
N THR A 80 -5.31 -16.94 0.74
CA THR A 80 -5.03 -18.33 1.16
C THR A 80 -5.52 -18.72 2.53
N LEU A 81 -5.92 -17.75 3.36
CA LEU A 81 -6.50 -18.04 4.67
C LEU A 81 -8.02 -18.21 4.52
N PRO A 82 -8.65 -19.17 5.22
CA PRO A 82 -10.10 -19.23 5.30
C PRO A 82 -10.61 -17.98 6.03
N GLY A 83 -11.20 -17.04 5.30
CA GLY A 83 -11.61 -15.75 5.86
C GLY A 83 -11.99 -14.68 4.83
N GLU A 84 -12.55 -13.59 5.34
CA GLU A 84 -13.29 -12.54 4.64
C GLU A 84 -12.53 -11.88 3.46
N ARG A 85 -13.16 -11.88 2.27
CA ARG A 85 -12.60 -11.37 1.01
C ARG A 85 -13.08 -9.96 0.68
N THR A 86 -12.95 -9.02 1.63
CA THR A 86 -13.30 -7.62 1.38
C THR A 86 -12.38 -6.98 0.34
N SER A 87 -11.11 -7.40 0.29
CA SER A 87 -10.08 -6.92 -0.63
C SER A 87 -9.94 -7.79 -1.86
N LEU A 88 -10.17 -7.18 -3.03
CA LEU A 88 -10.10 -7.85 -4.32
C LEU A 88 -8.79 -7.46 -5.03
N PRO A 89 -8.15 -8.41 -5.75
CA PRO A 89 -7.02 -8.09 -6.63
C PRO A 89 -7.38 -7.07 -7.72
N ASP A 90 -8.66 -6.99 -8.08
CA ASP A 90 -9.21 -5.94 -8.95
C ASP A 90 -10.48 -5.33 -8.33
N GLU A 91 -10.33 -4.11 -7.81
CA GLU A 91 -11.41 -3.34 -7.19
C GLU A 91 -12.40 -2.73 -8.22
N ARG A 92 -12.16 -2.86 -9.54
CA ARG A 92 -13.12 -2.36 -10.55
C ARG A 92 -14.41 -3.16 -10.60
N HIS A 93 -14.33 -4.46 -10.33
CA HIS A 93 -15.46 -5.38 -10.31
C HIS A 93 -16.16 -5.43 -8.95
N ALA A 94 -15.70 -4.60 -8.01
CA ALA A 94 -16.24 -4.57 -6.67
C ALA A 94 -17.68 -4.02 -6.66
N ARG A 95 -18.64 -4.83 -6.18
CA ARG A 95 -20.03 -4.42 -5.94
C ARG A 95 -20.21 -3.97 -4.48
N PRO A 96 -20.99 -2.90 -4.21
CA PRO A 96 -21.34 -2.52 -2.83
C PRO A 96 -22.02 -3.67 -2.09
N TYR A 97 -21.81 -3.76 -0.77
CA TYR A 97 -22.63 -4.66 0.05
C TYR A 97 -24.09 -4.18 0.11
N PRO A 98 -25.07 -5.06 0.38
CA PRO A 98 -26.49 -4.69 0.44
C PRO A 98 -26.82 -3.57 1.43
N TRP A 99 -26.03 -3.44 2.49
CA TRP A 99 -26.17 -2.42 3.54
C TRP A 99 -25.31 -1.17 3.32
N ASP A 100 -24.43 -1.14 2.31
CA ASP A 100 -23.64 0.04 1.98
C ASP A 100 -24.45 0.97 1.04
N PRO A 101 -24.50 2.29 1.30
CA PRO A 101 -25.24 3.22 0.44
C PRO A 101 -24.60 3.26 -0.97
N PRO A 102 -25.29 2.77 -2.01
CA PRO A 102 -24.65 2.39 -3.27
C PRO A 102 -24.09 3.58 -4.06
N ARG A 103 -24.69 4.78 -3.94
CA ARG A 103 -24.19 6.00 -4.59
C ARG A 103 -22.88 6.46 -3.96
N ALA A 104 -22.81 6.53 -2.63
CA ALA A 104 -21.61 6.93 -1.90
C ALA A 104 -20.47 5.92 -2.12
N THR A 105 -20.76 4.62 -2.03
CA THR A 105 -19.74 3.57 -2.25
C THR A 105 -19.12 3.67 -3.64
N ARG A 106 -19.92 3.91 -4.69
CA ARG A 106 -19.40 4.11 -6.06
C ARG A 106 -18.55 5.37 -6.20
N LEU A 107 -18.89 6.46 -5.52
CA LEU A 107 -18.10 7.69 -5.54
C LEU A 107 -16.71 7.45 -4.91
N PHE A 108 -16.67 6.88 -3.71
CA PHE A 108 -15.43 6.55 -3.02
C PHE A 108 -14.61 5.49 -3.77
N GLN A 109 -15.26 4.51 -4.39
CA GLN A 109 -14.60 3.53 -5.25
C GLN A 109 -13.93 4.20 -6.45
N ARG A 110 -14.58 5.18 -7.11
CA ARG A 110 -13.97 5.94 -8.21
C ARG A 110 -12.75 6.75 -7.74
N ALA A 111 -12.85 7.42 -6.59
CA ALA A 111 -11.73 8.13 -6.00
C ALA A 111 -10.56 7.18 -5.68
N TYR A 112 -10.85 6.03 -5.07
CA TYR A 112 -9.86 4.98 -4.82
C TYR A 112 -9.20 4.50 -6.12
N LEU A 113 -9.98 4.20 -7.16
CA LEU A 113 -9.45 3.71 -8.45
C LEU A 113 -8.61 4.76 -9.18
N LEU A 114 -8.93 6.04 -9.02
CA LEU A 114 -8.13 7.14 -9.56
C LEU A 114 -6.77 7.23 -8.86
N ILE A 115 -6.77 7.14 -7.52
CA ILE A 115 -5.55 7.26 -6.71
C ILE A 115 -4.68 6.00 -6.83
N TYR A 116 -5.24 4.84 -6.48
CA TYR A 116 -4.51 3.58 -6.30
C TYR A 116 -4.60 2.64 -7.50
N GLY A 117 -5.67 2.72 -8.30
CA GLY A 117 -5.95 1.70 -9.30
C GLY A 117 -4.87 1.55 -10.38
N TRP A 118 -4.17 2.61 -10.76
CA TRP A 118 -3.04 2.51 -11.70
C TRP A 118 -1.78 1.93 -11.04
N GLN A 119 -1.59 2.18 -9.75
CA GLN A 119 -0.48 1.67 -8.93
C GLN A 119 -0.61 0.17 -8.74
N ASP A 120 -1.81 -0.29 -8.38
CA ASP A 120 -2.15 -1.71 -8.24
C ASP A 120 -1.86 -2.47 -9.55
N ARG A 121 -2.26 -1.87 -10.70
CA ARG A 121 -1.97 -2.44 -12.03
C ARG A 121 -0.47 -2.48 -12.33
N LEU A 122 0.27 -1.44 -11.96
CA LEU A 122 1.72 -1.39 -12.17
C LEU A 122 2.41 -2.49 -11.35
N VAL A 123 2.08 -2.61 -10.07
CA VAL A 123 2.63 -3.64 -9.18
C VAL A 123 2.30 -5.04 -9.70
N ALA A 124 1.05 -5.30 -10.10
CA ALA A 124 0.66 -6.59 -10.66
C ALA A 124 1.36 -6.91 -11.99
N ARG A 125 1.80 -5.91 -12.76
CA ARG A 125 2.65 -6.12 -13.94
C ARG A 125 4.09 -6.41 -13.55
N LEU A 126 4.65 -5.68 -12.58
CA LEU A 126 6.00 -5.90 -12.07
C LEU A 126 6.17 -7.29 -11.45
N ASP A 127 5.19 -7.75 -10.66
CA ASP A 127 5.20 -9.10 -10.11
C ASP A 127 5.11 -10.15 -11.22
N ARG A 128 4.22 -9.99 -12.21
CA ARG A 128 4.17 -10.90 -13.37
C ARG A 128 5.48 -10.96 -14.15
N LEU A 129 6.14 -9.82 -14.36
CA LEU A 129 7.45 -9.76 -15.01
C LEU A 129 8.55 -10.42 -14.16
N ALA A 130 8.48 -10.30 -12.84
CA ALA A 130 9.46 -10.89 -11.92
C ALA A 130 9.28 -12.40 -11.75
N THR A 131 8.04 -12.90 -11.85
CA THR A 131 7.70 -14.27 -11.47
C THR A 131 7.35 -15.17 -12.66
N GLY A 132 6.95 -14.61 -13.80
CA GLY A 132 6.44 -15.35 -14.97
C GLY A 132 5.14 -16.13 -14.71
N ARG A 133 4.66 -16.16 -13.47
CA ARG A 133 3.47 -16.88 -13.01
C ARG A 133 2.52 -15.87 -12.36
N THR A 134 1.24 -16.21 -12.33
CA THR A 134 0.28 -15.45 -11.52
C THR A 134 0.05 -16.22 -10.22
N PHE A 135 -0.04 -15.52 -9.09
CA PHE A 135 -0.46 -16.09 -7.79
C PHE A 135 0.45 -17.15 -7.14
N THR A 136 1.78 -16.98 -7.15
CA THR A 136 2.66 -17.80 -6.29
C THR A 136 2.78 -17.16 -4.91
N LEU A 137 2.57 -17.90 -3.82
CA LEU A 137 2.70 -17.28 -2.49
C LEU A 137 4.15 -16.92 -2.14
N PRO A 138 4.38 -15.74 -1.54
CA PRO A 138 5.67 -15.43 -0.95
C PRO A 138 5.92 -16.16 0.37
N PRO A 139 7.18 -16.54 0.65
CA PRO A 139 7.53 -17.12 1.94
C PRO A 139 7.35 -16.09 3.05
N ARG A 140 7.09 -16.54 4.29
CA ARG A 140 6.87 -15.65 5.45
C ARG A 140 7.98 -14.62 5.67
N ARG A 141 9.24 -14.99 5.43
CA ARG A 141 10.40 -14.09 5.56
C ARG A 141 10.32 -12.90 4.59
N PHE A 142 9.80 -13.12 3.39
CA PHE A 142 9.56 -12.06 2.42
C PHE A 142 8.47 -11.12 2.93
N MET A 143 7.37 -11.65 3.48
CA MET A 143 6.29 -10.83 4.05
C MET A 143 6.76 -9.98 5.24
N THR A 144 7.63 -10.52 6.10
CA THR A 144 8.24 -9.76 7.20
C THR A 144 9.06 -8.59 6.67
N ALA A 145 9.93 -8.82 5.67
CA ALA A 145 10.72 -7.78 5.06
C ALA A 145 9.83 -6.71 4.37
N LEU A 146 8.82 -7.17 3.63
CA LEU A 146 7.86 -6.31 2.93
C LEU A 146 7.06 -5.40 3.89
N SER A 147 6.86 -5.80 5.15
CA SER A 147 6.11 -5.00 6.13
C SER A 147 6.69 -3.60 6.38
N ALA A 148 7.98 -3.39 6.11
CA ALA A 148 8.60 -2.07 6.16
C ALA A 148 8.02 -1.07 5.12
N LEU A 149 7.43 -1.58 4.04
CA LEU A 149 6.74 -0.77 3.02
C LEU A 149 5.25 -0.54 3.33
N GLY A 150 4.72 -1.13 4.40
CA GLY A 150 3.35 -0.91 4.82
C GLY A 150 3.14 0.48 5.41
N LEU A 151 1.91 1.01 5.30
CA LEU A 151 1.56 2.36 5.73
C LEU A 151 1.95 2.65 7.18
N GLY A 152 1.68 1.73 8.12
CA GLY A 152 2.03 1.90 9.53
C GLY A 152 3.54 2.07 9.76
N SER A 153 4.36 1.26 9.10
CA SER A 153 5.84 1.35 9.17
C SER A 153 6.34 2.66 8.58
N GLN A 154 5.76 3.09 7.46
CA GLN A 154 6.11 4.35 6.81
C GLN A 154 5.72 5.58 7.63
N LEU A 155 4.55 5.57 8.28
CA LEU A 155 4.15 6.61 9.22
C LEU A 155 5.06 6.64 10.46
N ALA A 156 5.45 5.48 10.99
CA ALA A 156 6.43 5.39 12.08
C ALA A 156 7.80 5.96 11.65
N LEU A 157 8.24 5.71 10.42
CA LEU A 157 9.45 6.31 9.87
C LEU A 157 9.31 7.83 9.74
N PHE A 158 8.16 8.34 9.29
CA PHE A 158 7.86 9.77 9.27
C PHE A 158 7.94 10.39 10.67
N ALA A 159 7.33 9.74 11.67
CA ALA A 159 7.38 10.16 13.06
C ALA A 159 8.82 10.17 13.60
N LEU A 160 9.64 9.17 13.26
CA LEU A 160 11.06 9.13 13.63
C LEU A 160 11.85 10.28 12.98
N LEU A 161 11.60 10.59 11.70
CA LEU A 161 12.20 11.73 11.02
C LEU A 161 11.78 13.06 11.66
N ALA A 162 10.52 13.16 12.11
CA ALA A 162 10.00 14.30 12.85
C ALA A 162 10.68 14.47 14.20
N TRP A 163 10.76 13.40 14.98
CA TRP A 163 11.45 13.37 16.27
C TRP A 163 12.91 13.83 16.15
N ARG A 164 13.64 13.34 15.15
CA ARG A 164 15.04 13.73 14.90
C ARG A 164 15.19 15.10 14.23
N ARG A 165 14.09 15.86 14.04
CA ARG A 165 14.04 17.14 13.31
C ARG A 165 14.57 17.07 11.87
N ARG A 166 14.57 15.89 11.25
CA ARG A 166 15.06 15.63 9.87
C ARG A 166 13.95 15.41 8.84
N VAL A 167 12.73 15.90 9.09
CA VAL A 167 11.56 15.80 8.18
C VAL A 167 11.88 16.27 6.76
N ALA A 168 12.73 17.28 6.60
CA ALA A 168 13.16 17.78 5.29
C ALA A 168 13.80 16.70 4.40
N ARG A 169 14.30 15.60 4.98
CA ARG A 169 14.88 14.47 4.24
C ARG A 169 13.85 13.43 3.79
N ALA A 170 12.58 13.53 4.20
CA ALA A 170 11.56 12.55 3.85
C ALA A 170 11.47 12.28 2.33
N PRO A 171 11.47 13.29 1.43
CA PRO A 171 11.41 13.04 0.00
C PRO A 171 12.56 12.18 -0.53
N PHE A 172 13.76 12.35 0.03
CA PHE A 172 14.92 11.52 -0.31
C PHE A 172 14.80 10.11 0.26
N VAL A 173 14.38 9.98 1.52
CA VAL A 173 14.22 8.66 2.16
C VAL A 173 13.16 7.82 1.43
N PHE A 174 11.99 8.39 1.15
CA PHE A 174 10.92 7.70 0.44
C PHE A 174 11.22 7.52 -1.05
N GLY A 175 11.75 8.55 -1.71
CA GLY A 175 12.02 8.53 -3.15
C GLY A 175 13.24 7.74 -3.58
N VAL A 176 14.24 7.56 -2.70
CA VAL A 176 15.49 6.86 -3.03
C VAL A 176 15.68 5.62 -2.18
N VAL A 177 15.73 5.76 -0.85
CA VAL A 177 16.10 4.64 0.05
C VAL A 177 15.05 3.54 0.03
N LEU A 178 13.77 3.88 0.24
CA LEU A 178 12.71 2.88 0.25
C LEU A 178 12.38 2.33 -1.15
N ASN A 179 12.57 3.13 -2.21
CA ASN A 179 12.47 2.62 -3.58
C ASN A 179 13.58 1.61 -3.90
N ALA A 180 14.82 1.90 -3.51
CA ALA A 180 15.92 0.94 -3.64
C ALA A 180 15.62 -0.35 -2.85
N TYR A 181 15.09 -0.23 -1.62
CA TYR A 181 14.66 -1.37 -0.83
C TYR A 181 13.54 -2.18 -1.52
N ALA A 182 12.53 -1.51 -2.09
CA ALA A 182 11.45 -2.16 -2.83
C ALA A 182 11.97 -2.93 -4.07
N LEU A 183 12.92 -2.34 -4.81
CA LEU A 183 13.57 -3.01 -5.94
C LEU A 183 14.39 -4.22 -5.50
N LEU A 184 15.12 -4.12 -4.38
CA LEU A 184 15.83 -5.26 -3.79
C LEU A 184 14.88 -6.39 -3.40
N LEU A 185 13.71 -6.07 -2.84
CA LEU A 185 12.68 -7.07 -2.54
C LEU A 185 12.16 -7.74 -3.81
N LEU A 186 11.86 -6.97 -4.88
CA LEU A 186 11.43 -7.54 -6.16
C LEU A 186 12.52 -8.43 -6.80
N ALA A 187 13.79 -8.04 -6.71
CA ALA A 187 14.91 -8.84 -7.17
C ALA A 187 15.07 -10.13 -6.35
N TRP A 188 14.96 -10.04 -5.01
CA TRP A 188 14.99 -11.19 -4.13
C TRP A 188 13.83 -12.15 -4.41
N ARG A 189 12.64 -11.61 -4.64
CA ARG A 189 11.45 -12.35 -5.05
C ARG A 189 11.69 -13.18 -6.32
N ARG A 190 12.27 -12.57 -7.34
CA ARG A 190 12.62 -13.27 -8.59
C ARG A 190 13.59 -14.43 -8.34
N ARG A 191 14.63 -14.22 -7.51
CA ARG A 191 15.60 -15.27 -7.16
C ARG A 191 14.96 -16.46 -6.44
N LEU A 192 14.06 -16.19 -5.48
CA LEU A 192 13.36 -17.25 -4.73
C LEU A 192 12.56 -18.17 -5.65
N LEU A 193 12.00 -17.64 -6.74
CA LEU A 193 11.22 -18.43 -7.68
C LEU A 193 12.09 -19.27 -8.61
N HIS A 194 13.21 -18.73 -9.09
CA HIS A 194 14.18 -19.50 -9.88
C HIS A 194 14.73 -20.70 -9.10
N GLN A 195 14.97 -20.55 -7.78
CA GLN A 195 15.41 -21.66 -6.92
C GLN A 195 14.32 -22.72 -6.74
N ALA A 196 13.06 -22.31 -6.62
CA ALA A 196 11.94 -23.23 -6.47
C ALA A 196 11.72 -24.08 -7.73
N THR A 197 11.80 -23.49 -8.92
CA THR A 197 11.62 -24.22 -10.19
C THR A 197 12.74 -25.22 -10.46
N HIS A 198 14.01 -24.85 -10.18
CA HIS A 198 15.14 -25.80 -10.30
C HIS A 198 15.03 -26.98 -9.34
N SER A 199 14.44 -26.77 -8.15
CA SER A 199 14.27 -27.85 -7.16
C SER A 199 13.16 -28.83 -7.54
N GLU A 200 12.15 -28.38 -8.30
CA GLU A 200 11.08 -29.23 -8.84
C GLU A 200 11.59 -30.10 -10.00
N GLU A 201 12.38 -29.55 -10.93
CA GLU A 201 12.96 -30.29 -12.07
C GLU A 201 13.93 -31.41 -11.65
N ILE A 202 14.66 -31.24 -10.55
CA ILE A 202 15.59 -32.28 -10.04
C ILE A 202 14.82 -33.43 -9.35
N ARG A 203 13.56 -33.22 -8.93
CA ARG A 203 12.75 -34.23 -8.25
C ARG A 203 11.80 -35.01 -9.17
N SER A 204 11.62 -34.58 -10.43
CA SER A 204 10.83 -35.27 -11.45
C SER A 204 11.69 -36.21 -12.30
#